data_AF-A0A7L0W9F5-F1
#
_entry.id   AF-A0A7L0W9F5-F1
#
_cell.length_a   1.000
_cell.length_b   1.000
_cell.length_c   1.000
_cell.angle_alpha   90.00
_cell.angle_beta   90.00
_cell.angle_gamma   90.00
#
_symmetry.space_group_name_H-M   'P 1'
#
loop_
_entity.id
_entity.type
_entity.pdbx_description
1 polymer ?
#
loop_
_entity_poly.entity_id
_entity_poly.type
_entity_poly.pdbx_seq_one_letter_code
_entity_poly.pdbx_strand_id
1 'polypeptide(L)'
;MLVIWILLLALLQEPRVPGAAASLRAPRDAGGRGGVYEHLGGAPRRRKLYCATKYHLQIHPGGKINGTLEKNSVFSILEITAVDVGIVAIKGLFSGRYLAMNKRGRLYASESYNTECEFVERIHELGYNTYASRLYRTVPSGTSTKRKASAERLWYVSVNGKGRPRRGFKTRRTQKSSLFLPRVLDNKDHEMVRLFHTNVRYRESILKVPSKNHRRKRG
;
A
#
# COMPACT_ATOMS: atom_id res chain seq x y z
N MET A 1 41.86 -9.47 -54.52
CA MET A 1 41.08 -10.35 -53.61
C MET A 1 41.17 -9.96 -52.13
N LEU A 2 42.03 -9.01 -51.71
CA LEU A 2 42.14 -8.62 -50.29
C LEU A 2 41.29 -7.39 -49.87
N VAL A 3 40.78 -6.60 -50.83
CA VAL A 3 40.08 -5.34 -50.54
C VAL A 3 38.60 -5.57 -50.17
N ILE A 4 38.02 -6.68 -50.62
CA ILE A 4 36.60 -7.02 -50.37
C ILE A 4 36.38 -7.50 -48.93
N TRP A 5 37.39 -8.11 -48.30
CA TRP A 5 37.29 -8.59 -46.91
C TRP A 5 37.35 -7.46 -45.87
N ILE A 6 38.05 -6.36 -46.17
CA ILE A 6 38.16 -5.22 -45.24
C ILE A 6 36.84 -4.43 -45.18
N LEU A 7 36.11 -4.34 -46.30
CA LEU A 7 34.80 -3.67 -46.35
C LEU A 7 33.69 -4.49 -45.68
N LEU A 8 33.78 -5.83 -45.64
CA LEU A 8 32.79 -6.68 -44.98
C LEU A 8 32.94 -6.67 -43.45
N LEU A 9 34.15 -6.44 -42.92
CA LEU A 9 34.39 -6.36 -41.47
C LEU A 9 33.90 -5.03 -40.86
N ALA A 10 33.81 -3.96 -41.66
CA ALA A 10 33.36 -2.64 -41.23
C ALA A 10 31.83 -2.52 -41.09
N LEU A 11 31.06 -3.50 -41.59
CA LEU A 11 29.59 -3.52 -41.52
C LEU A 11 29.04 -4.40 -40.38
N LEU A 12 29.91 -5.00 -39.55
CA LEU A 12 29.53 -5.84 -38.40
C LEU A 12 29.84 -5.21 -37.03
N GLN A 13 30.17 -3.91 -37.00
CA GLN A 13 30.37 -3.18 -35.75
C GLN A 13 29.09 -2.44 -35.35
N GLU A 14 28.27 -3.11 -34.54
CA GLU A 14 27.16 -2.49 -33.81
C GLU A 14 27.67 -1.28 -33.00
N PRO A 15 26.94 -0.14 -33.00
CA PRO A 15 27.35 1.05 -32.27
C PRO A 15 27.36 0.76 -30.76
N ARG A 16 28.55 0.76 -30.15
CA ARG A 16 28.70 0.74 -28.70
C ARG A 16 28.22 2.07 -28.14
N VAL A 17 26.97 2.09 -27.67
CA VAL A 17 26.42 3.19 -26.88
C VAL A 17 27.26 3.33 -25.61
N PRO A 18 27.83 4.50 -25.28
CA PRO A 18 28.51 4.69 -24.01
C PRO A 18 27.52 4.45 -22.89
N GLY A 19 27.77 3.43 -22.07
CA GLY A 19 26.98 3.12 -20.89
C GLY A 19 27.04 4.29 -19.92
N ALA A 20 25.98 5.09 -19.91
CA ALA A 20 25.74 6.07 -18.86
C ALA A 20 25.69 5.29 -17.54
N ALA A 21 26.72 5.46 -16.70
CA ALA A 21 26.68 5.01 -15.33
C ALA A 21 25.46 5.68 -14.67
N ALA A 22 24.39 4.90 -14.51
CA ALA A 22 23.22 5.32 -13.77
C ALA A 22 23.65 5.46 -12.32
N SER A 23 24.11 6.65 -11.95
CA SER A 23 24.14 7.09 -10.56
C SER A 23 22.73 6.87 -10.04
N LEU A 24 22.58 5.91 -9.13
CA LEU A 24 21.36 5.68 -8.37
C LEU A 24 21.05 6.98 -7.64
N ARG A 25 20.23 7.83 -8.26
CA ARG A 25 19.72 9.03 -7.62
C ARG A 25 18.93 8.57 -6.41
N ALA A 26 19.43 8.90 -5.22
CA ALA A 26 18.66 8.78 -3.99
C ALA A 26 17.28 9.42 -4.19
N PRO A 27 16.20 8.82 -3.67
CA PRO A 27 14.87 9.43 -3.73
C PRO A 27 14.94 10.88 -3.24
N ARG A 28 14.55 11.82 -4.10
CA ARG A 28 14.43 13.21 -3.69
C ARG A 28 13.32 13.28 -2.66
N ASP A 29 13.67 13.58 -1.40
CA ASP A 29 12.71 13.83 -0.34
C ASP A 29 11.81 15.00 -0.76
N ALA A 30 10.56 14.68 -1.12
CA ALA A 30 9.52 15.64 -1.47
C ALA A 30 8.88 16.30 -0.23
N GLY A 31 9.55 16.25 0.92
CA GLY A 31 8.99 16.61 2.22
C GLY A 31 8.81 18.10 2.51
N GLY A 32 8.96 19.00 1.53
CA GLY A 32 9.17 20.42 1.82
C GLY A 32 8.38 21.46 1.01
N ARG A 33 7.46 21.11 0.10
CA ARG A 33 6.72 22.11 -0.67
C ARG A 33 5.23 21.77 -0.75
N GLY A 34 4.48 22.25 0.23
CA GLY A 34 3.02 22.30 0.18
C GLY A 34 2.59 23.25 -0.93
N GLY A 35 2.19 22.68 -2.07
CA GLY A 35 1.63 23.39 -3.21
C GLY A 35 0.29 22.78 -3.61
N VAL A 36 -0.42 23.43 -4.53
CA VAL A 36 -1.77 23.07 -5.03
C VAL A 36 -1.88 21.59 -5.48
N TYR A 37 -0.76 20.93 -5.78
CA TYR A 37 -0.65 19.52 -6.16
C TYR A 37 -0.10 18.60 -5.07
N GLU A 38 -0.13 18.97 -3.79
CA GLU A 38 0.35 18.14 -2.67
C GLU A 38 -0.39 16.80 -2.58
N HIS A 39 -1.64 16.75 -3.05
CA HIS A 39 -2.41 15.51 -3.22
C HIS A 39 -1.78 14.55 -4.24
N LEU A 40 -1.07 15.06 -5.26
CA LEU A 40 -0.37 14.33 -6.32
C LEU A 40 1.12 14.06 -6.02
N GLY A 41 1.74 14.77 -5.08
CA GLY A 41 3.21 14.83 -4.93
C GLY A 41 3.82 13.97 -3.80
N GLY A 42 4.91 13.28 -4.13
CA GLY A 42 5.92 12.71 -3.21
C GLY A 42 5.68 11.27 -2.74
N ALA A 43 6.63 10.36 -2.99
CA ALA A 43 6.72 9.08 -2.29
C ALA A 43 7.82 9.20 -1.22
N PRO A 44 7.55 8.84 0.04
CA PRO A 44 6.26 8.39 0.57
C PRO A 44 5.20 9.49 0.69
N ARG A 45 3.95 9.19 0.35
CA ARG A 45 2.81 10.11 0.59
C ARG A 45 2.08 9.74 1.87
N ARG A 46 1.94 10.72 2.77
CA ARG A 46 1.16 10.57 4.02
C ARG A 46 -0.31 10.85 3.75
N ARG A 47 -1.17 9.86 4.00
CA ARG A 47 -2.61 9.91 3.69
C ARG A 47 -3.42 9.13 4.72
N LYS A 48 -4.72 9.42 4.77
CA LYS A 48 -5.72 8.51 5.35
C LYS A 48 -6.46 7.79 4.25
N LEU A 49 -6.63 6.47 4.35
CA LEU A 49 -7.43 5.71 3.39
C LEU A 49 -8.88 5.61 3.86
N TYR A 50 -9.74 6.47 3.31
CA TYR A 50 -11.16 6.52 3.64
C TYR A 50 -11.96 5.57 2.73
N CYS A 51 -12.46 4.48 3.30
CA CYS A 51 -13.25 3.51 2.56
C CYS A 51 -14.63 4.07 2.20
N ALA A 52 -15.19 3.69 1.04
CA ALA A 52 -16.56 4.07 0.68
C ALA A 52 -17.62 3.50 1.64
N THR A 53 -17.26 2.58 2.54
CA THR A 53 -18.05 2.15 3.70
C THR A 53 -18.02 3.11 4.90
N LYS A 54 -17.39 4.30 4.73
CA LYS A 54 -17.30 5.41 5.69
C LYS A 54 -16.29 5.23 6.84
N TYR A 55 -15.38 4.27 6.73
CA TYR A 55 -14.32 4.04 7.73
C TYR A 55 -12.94 4.44 7.19
N HIS A 56 -12.08 4.99 8.05
CA HIS A 56 -10.64 5.09 7.78
C HIS A 56 -9.95 3.78 8.16
N LEU A 57 -9.12 3.24 7.27
CA LEU A 57 -8.30 2.07 7.57
C LEU A 57 -7.29 2.39 8.68
N GLN A 58 -7.17 1.51 9.67
CA GLN A 58 -6.21 1.61 10.77
C GLN A 58 -5.25 0.42 10.78
N ILE A 59 -4.00 0.67 11.16
CA ILE A 59 -2.98 -0.34 11.42
C ILE A 59 -2.42 -0.12 12.83
N HIS A 60 -2.75 -1.01 13.76
CA HIS A 60 -2.42 -0.88 15.17
C HIS A 60 -1.04 -1.48 15.50
N PRO A 61 -0.32 -0.96 16.52
CA PRO A 61 0.96 -1.53 16.99
C PRO A 61 0.86 -2.99 17.45
N GLY A 62 -0.31 -3.41 17.95
CA GLY A 62 -0.58 -4.79 18.35
C GLY A 62 -0.93 -5.75 17.20
N GLY A 63 -0.75 -5.35 15.94
CA GLY A 63 -0.96 -6.22 14.77
C GLY A 63 -2.39 -6.21 14.20
N LYS A 64 -3.34 -5.56 14.87
CA LYS A 64 -4.74 -5.49 14.46
C LYS A 64 -4.93 -4.51 13.30
N ILE A 65 -5.78 -4.90 12.34
CA ILE A 65 -6.30 -4.04 11.27
C ILE A 65 -7.81 -3.96 11.36
N ASN A 66 -8.34 -2.75 11.27
CA ASN A 66 -9.79 -2.48 11.20
C ASN A 66 -10.03 -1.10 10.58
N GLY A 67 -11.30 -0.76 10.41
CA GLY A 67 -11.74 0.59 10.12
C GLY A 67 -12.16 1.32 11.39
N THR A 68 -12.02 2.65 11.40
CA THR A 68 -12.57 3.54 12.43
C THR A 68 -13.42 4.66 11.83
N LEU A 69 -14.40 5.13 12.59
CA LEU A 69 -15.14 6.36 12.32
C LEU A 69 -14.48 7.58 12.97
N GLU A 70 -13.54 7.37 13.90
CA GLU A 70 -12.82 8.43 14.60
C GLU A 70 -11.95 9.20 13.62
N LYS A 71 -12.23 10.49 13.46
CA LYS A 71 -11.50 11.36 12.53
C LYS A 71 -10.04 11.53 12.93
N ASN A 72 -9.74 11.60 14.23
CA ASN A 72 -8.41 11.94 14.77
C ASN A 72 -7.59 10.71 15.19
N SER A 73 -7.97 9.52 14.73
CA SER A 73 -7.20 8.31 15.06
C SER A 73 -5.82 8.36 14.42
N VAL A 74 -4.77 8.43 15.23
CA VAL A 74 -3.37 8.39 14.76
C VAL A 74 -3.01 7.12 13.99
N PHE A 75 -3.63 5.99 14.33
CA PHE A 75 -3.39 4.70 13.64
C PHE A 75 -3.99 4.65 12.22
N SER A 76 -4.73 5.68 11.82
CA SER A 76 -5.24 5.84 10.45
C SER A 76 -4.35 6.68 9.55
N ILE A 77 -3.27 7.26 10.11
CA ILE A 77 -2.27 8.00 9.35
C ILE A 77 -1.30 6.98 8.74
N LEU A 78 -1.35 6.88 7.42
CA LEU A 78 -0.63 5.89 6.63
C LEU A 78 0.40 6.57 5.74
N GLU A 79 1.51 5.88 5.55
CA GLU A 79 2.57 6.20 4.62
C GLU A 79 2.46 5.25 3.43
N ILE A 80 2.17 5.80 2.26
CA ILE A 80 2.04 5.03 1.01
C ILE A 80 3.29 5.27 0.18
N THR A 81 4.06 4.20 -0.06
CA THR A 81 5.30 4.25 -0.82
C THR A 81 5.09 3.51 -2.13
N ALA A 82 5.39 4.15 -3.26
CA ALA A 82 5.45 3.46 -4.54
C ALA A 82 6.72 2.59 -4.56
N VAL A 83 6.54 1.28 -4.71
CA VAL A 83 7.65 0.31 -4.79
C VAL A 83 7.95 -0.11 -6.22
N ASP A 84 6.98 0.06 -7.12
CA ASP A 84 7.06 -0.20 -8.56
C ASP A 84 5.93 0.57 -9.26
N VAL A 85 5.89 0.59 -10.59
CA VAL A 85 4.87 1.29 -11.38
C VAL A 85 3.48 0.74 -11.05
N GLY A 86 2.69 1.56 -10.34
CA GLY A 86 1.35 1.19 -9.89
C GLY A 86 1.31 0.14 -8.78
N ILE A 87 2.45 -0.14 -8.13
CA ILE A 87 2.54 -1.02 -6.95
C ILE A 87 2.94 -0.18 -5.75
N VAL A 88 2.21 -0.35 -4.65
CA VAL A 88 2.46 0.39 -3.41
C VAL A 88 2.63 -0.54 -2.23
N ALA A 89 3.46 -0.10 -1.28
CA ALA A 89 3.48 -0.57 0.10
C ALA A 89 2.77 0.47 0.97
N ILE A 90 1.94 0.01 1.91
CA ILE A 90 1.17 0.87 2.80
C ILE A 90 1.62 0.59 4.23
N LYS A 91 2.21 1.57 4.91
CA LYS A 91 2.72 1.46 6.28
C LYS A 91 1.90 2.33 7.22
N GLY A 92 1.59 1.83 8.42
CA GLY A 92 1.03 2.66 9.48
C GLY A 92 2.16 3.49 10.09
N LEU A 93 2.07 4.83 9.99
CA LEU A 93 3.15 5.71 10.42
C LEU A 93 3.47 5.53 11.92
N PHE A 94 2.42 5.50 12.74
CA PHE A 94 2.55 5.40 14.20
C PHE A 94 2.79 3.98 14.68
N SER A 95 2.30 2.96 13.98
CA SER A 95 2.53 1.56 14.36
C SER A 95 3.83 1.00 13.82
N GLY A 96 4.42 1.62 12.80
CA GLY A 96 5.61 1.13 12.10
C GLY A 96 5.37 -0.13 11.27
N ARG A 97 4.14 -0.65 11.21
CA ARG A 97 3.79 -1.93 10.56
C ARG A 97 3.25 -1.72 9.15
N TYR A 98 3.54 -2.66 8.26
CA TYR A 98 3.03 -2.69 6.90
C TYR A 98 1.69 -3.41 6.83
N LEU A 99 0.75 -2.87 6.07
CA LEU A 99 -0.41 -3.62 5.62
C LEU A 99 0.08 -4.79 4.76
N ALA A 100 -0.42 -5.98 5.02
CA ALA A 100 -0.09 -7.16 4.23
C ALA A 100 -1.31 -8.06 4.08
N MET A 101 -1.32 -8.90 3.04
CA MET A 101 -2.37 -9.90 2.81
C MET A 101 -1.77 -11.28 2.59
N ASN A 102 -2.15 -12.24 3.43
CA ASN A 102 -1.63 -13.60 3.32
C ASN A 102 -2.40 -14.50 2.33
N LYS A 103 -1.84 -15.69 2.06
CA LYS A 103 -2.46 -16.72 1.19
C LYS A 103 -3.88 -17.16 1.57
N ARG A 104 -4.32 -16.92 2.82
CA ARG A 104 -5.70 -17.17 3.29
C ARG A 104 -6.61 -15.95 3.10
N GLY A 105 -6.14 -14.94 2.37
CA GLY A 105 -6.79 -13.67 2.13
C GLY A 105 -7.00 -12.84 3.40
N ARG A 106 -6.27 -13.08 4.50
CA ARG A 106 -6.39 -12.23 5.70
C ARG A 106 -5.50 -11.01 5.54
N LEU A 107 -6.05 -9.83 5.81
CA LEU A 107 -5.24 -8.66 6.11
C LEU A 107 -4.58 -8.84 7.48
N TYR A 108 -3.30 -8.52 7.57
CA TYR A 108 -2.53 -8.51 8.81
C TYR A 108 -1.47 -7.40 8.75
N ALA A 109 -0.95 -7.00 9.92
CA ALA A 109 0.04 -5.94 10.02
C ALA A 109 1.44 -6.54 10.23
N SER A 110 2.25 -6.52 9.18
CA SER A 110 3.61 -7.06 9.16
C SER A 110 4.59 -6.13 9.83
N GLU A 111 5.52 -6.66 10.64
CA GLU A 111 6.58 -5.88 11.30
C GLU A 111 7.68 -5.47 10.32
N SER A 112 7.96 -6.35 9.35
CA SER A 112 8.93 -6.13 8.30
C SER A 112 8.25 -6.11 6.93
N TYR A 113 8.81 -5.36 6.00
CA TYR A 113 8.37 -5.39 4.60
C TYR A 113 8.63 -6.78 3.99
N ASN A 114 7.69 -7.25 3.16
CA ASN A 114 7.80 -8.47 2.37
C ASN A 114 6.86 -8.41 1.17
N THR A 115 6.85 -9.44 0.32
CA THR A 115 6.04 -9.49 -0.90
C THR A 115 4.53 -9.51 -0.64
N GLU A 116 4.06 -9.93 0.55
CA GLU A 116 2.64 -9.84 0.94
C GLU A 116 2.21 -8.40 1.26
N CYS A 117 3.16 -7.46 1.38
CA CYS A 117 2.91 -6.02 1.60
C CYS A 117 2.67 -5.23 0.30
N GLU A 118 2.78 -5.87 -0.87
CA GLU A 118 2.67 -5.21 -2.15
C GLU A 118 1.25 -5.25 -2.71
N PHE A 119 0.74 -4.08 -3.02
CA PHE A 119 -0.60 -3.92 -3.58
C PHE A 119 -0.56 -3.17 -4.92
N VAL A 120 -1.25 -3.73 -5.91
CA VAL A 120 -1.54 -3.05 -7.17
C VAL A 120 -2.56 -1.95 -6.90
N GLU A 121 -2.14 -0.70 -7.04
CA GLU A 121 -3.00 0.47 -6.95
C GLU A 121 -3.60 0.81 -8.33
N ARG A 122 -4.92 0.95 -8.37
CA ARG A 122 -5.66 1.40 -9.56
C ARG A 122 -6.76 2.38 -9.20
N ILE A 123 -6.93 3.40 -10.02
CA ILE A 123 -8.06 4.33 -9.95
C ILE A 123 -9.31 3.61 -10.50
N HIS A 124 -10.37 3.66 -9.72
CA HIS A 124 -11.71 3.18 -10.06
C HIS A 124 -12.45 4.27 -10.83
N GLU A 125 -13.42 3.89 -11.66
CA GLU A 125 -14.24 4.81 -12.46
C GLU A 125 -15.01 5.86 -11.61
N LEU A 126 -15.14 5.60 -10.30
CA LEU A 126 -15.82 6.49 -9.35
C LEU A 126 -14.85 7.44 -8.63
N GLY A 127 -13.60 7.55 -9.07
CA GLY A 127 -12.57 8.40 -8.45
C GLY A 127 -11.96 7.86 -7.14
N TYR A 128 -12.29 6.63 -6.75
CA TYR A 128 -11.66 5.94 -5.62
C TYR A 128 -10.46 5.12 -6.09
N ASN A 129 -9.52 4.81 -5.19
CA ASN A 129 -8.48 3.83 -5.45
C ASN A 129 -8.92 2.43 -4.99
N THR A 130 -8.38 1.42 -5.65
CA THR A 130 -8.43 0.02 -5.23
C THR A 130 -7.01 -0.49 -5.03
N TYR A 131 -6.85 -1.41 -4.06
CA TYR A 131 -5.56 -2.00 -3.71
C TYR A 131 -5.72 -3.51 -3.76
N ALA A 132 -5.23 -4.15 -4.83
CA ALA A 132 -5.27 -5.61 -4.97
C ALA A 132 -3.94 -6.21 -4.52
N SER A 133 -3.93 -7.36 -3.85
CA SER A 133 -2.70 -8.10 -3.58
C SER A 133 -1.97 -8.35 -4.92
N ARG A 134 -0.68 -8.01 -4.98
CA ARG A 134 0.17 -8.36 -6.12
C ARG A 134 0.36 -9.87 -6.23
N LEU A 135 0.45 -10.54 -5.07
CA LEU A 135 0.80 -11.95 -4.96
C LEU A 135 -0.41 -12.90 -5.09
N TYR A 136 -1.57 -12.53 -4.52
CA TYR A 136 -2.68 -13.46 -4.37
C TYR A 136 -3.91 -13.10 -5.20
N ARG A 137 -4.43 -14.13 -5.89
CA ARG A 137 -5.57 -14.07 -6.81
C ARG A 137 -6.21 -15.44 -6.94
N THR A 138 -7.46 -15.47 -7.38
CA THR A 138 -8.13 -16.72 -7.76
C THR A 138 -8.05 -16.86 -9.27
N VAL A 139 -7.29 -17.87 -9.71
CA VAL A 139 -7.29 -18.33 -11.10
C VAL A 139 -8.32 -19.45 -11.27
N PRO A 140 -9.04 -19.50 -12.40
CA PRO A 140 -9.96 -20.59 -12.70
C PRO A 140 -9.21 -21.91 -12.88
N SER A 141 -9.77 -23.02 -12.40
CA SER A 141 -9.29 -24.35 -12.76
C SER A 141 -9.78 -24.69 -14.17
N GLY A 142 -8.87 -25.00 -15.09
CA GLY A 142 -9.17 -25.33 -16.49
C GLY A 142 -9.94 -26.65 -16.71
N THR A 143 -10.42 -27.31 -15.65
CA THR A 143 -11.02 -28.65 -15.69
C THR A 143 -12.55 -28.67 -15.82
N SER A 144 -13.23 -27.52 -15.83
CA SER A 144 -14.69 -27.44 -15.90
C SER A 144 -15.19 -27.16 -17.33
N THR A 145 -15.45 -28.21 -18.10
CA THR A 145 -15.92 -28.21 -19.50
C THR A 145 -17.31 -27.59 -19.75
N LYS A 146 -17.99 -27.03 -18.74
CA LYS A 146 -19.36 -26.48 -18.89
C LYS A 146 -19.64 -25.14 -18.19
N ARG A 147 -18.64 -24.43 -17.68
CA ARG A 147 -18.82 -23.09 -17.09
C ARG A 147 -17.99 -22.06 -17.85
N LYS A 148 -18.65 -21.00 -18.32
CA LYS A 148 -18.03 -19.79 -18.92
C LYS A 148 -16.74 -19.48 -18.17
N ALA A 149 -15.60 -19.46 -18.87
CA ALA A 149 -14.28 -19.23 -18.26
C ALA A 149 -14.37 -18.03 -17.32
N SER A 150 -14.36 -18.27 -16.01
CA SER A 150 -14.45 -17.16 -15.06
C SER A 150 -13.18 -16.33 -15.24
N ALA A 151 -13.28 -15.02 -15.39
CA ALA A 151 -12.06 -14.21 -15.45
C ALA A 151 -11.23 -14.38 -14.17
N GLU A 152 -9.91 -14.21 -14.29
CA GLU A 152 -9.02 -14.11 -13.13
C GLU A 152 -9.59 -13.11 -12.12
N ARG A 153 -9.58 -13.50 -10.84
CA ARG A 153 -10.18 -12.70 -9.79
C ARG A 153 -9.15 -12.25 -8.76
N LEU A 154 -8.82 -10.96 -8.83
CA LEU A 154 -7.94 -10.29 -7.89
C LEU A 154 -8.54 -10.20 -6.48
N TRP A 155 -7.67 -10.16 -5.48
CA TRP A 155 -8.02 -10.06 -4.07
C TRP A 155 -7.71 -8.66 -3.55
N TYR A 156 -8.74 -7.94 -3.11
CA TYR A 156 -8.64 -6.54 -2.71
C TYR A 156 -8.52 -6.37 -1.20
N VAL A 157 -7.74 -5.37 -0.78
CA VAL A 157 -7.86 -4.76 0.55
C VAL A 157 -9.32 -4.32 0.71
N SER A 158 -9.93 -4.66 1.84
CA SER A 158 -11.34 -4.35 2.03
C SER A 158 -11.77 -4.25 3.48
N VAL A 159 -12.58 -3.22 3.79
CA VAL A 159 -13.22 -2.97 5.09
C VAL A 159 -14.74 -2.94 4.91
N ASN A 160 -15.47 -3.79 5.63
CA ASN A 160 -16.93 -3.86 5.52
C ASN A 160 -17.65 -2.70 6.24
N GLY A 161 -18.98 -2.63 6.12
CA GLY A 161 -19.81 -1.62 6.78
C GLY A 161 -19.82 -1.64 8.32
N LYS A 162 -19.13 -2.61 8.94
CA LYS A 162 -18.93 -2.71 10.40
C LYS A 162 -17.47 -2.41 10.80
N GLY A 163 -16.68 -1.83 9.91
CA GLY A 163 -15.27 -1.53 10.14
C GLY A 163 -14.36 -2.78 10.22
N ARG A 164 -14.80 -3.96 9.80
CA ARG A 164 -14.00 -5.19 9.88
C ARG A 164 -13.34 -5.53 8.54
N PRO A 165 -12.08 -5.99 8.54
CA PRO A 165 -11.42 -6.41 7.31
C PRO A 165 -12.10 -7.65 6.71
N ARG A 166 -12.20 -7.71 5.39
CA ARG A 166 -12.76 -8.86 4.66
C ARG A 166 -11.66 -9.77 4.14
N ARG A 167 -12.03 -11.00 3.79
CA ARG A 167 -11.10 -11.95 3.13
C ARG A 167 -10.93 -11.60 1.67
N GLY A 168 -9.68 -11.54 1.19
CA GLY A 168 -9.32 -11.24 -0.20
C GLY A 168 -10.15 -12.00 -1.23
N PHE A 169 -10.23 -13.33 -1.12
CA PHE A 169 -11.05 -14.18 -2.01
C PHE A 169 -12.57 -13.95 -1.95
N LYS A 170 -13.07 -13.10 -1.03
CA LYS A 170 -14.49 -12.68 -0.94
C LYS A 170 -14.74 -11.26 -1.45
N THR A 171 -13.70 -10.55 -1.87
CA THR A 171 -13.76 -9.15 -2.34
C THR A 171 -13.94 -9.05 -3.86
N ARG A 172 -14.44 -7.90 -4.32
CA ARG A 172 -14.51 -7.51 -5.74
C ARG A 172 -14.13 -6.04 -5.89
N ARG A 173 -13.66 -5.66 -7.09
CA ARG A 173 -13.38 -4.26 -7.47
C ARG A 173 -14.61 -3.36 -7.29
N THR A 174 -15.79 -3.83 -7.70
CA THR A 174 -17.04 -3.08 -7.70
C THR A 174 -17.68 -2.89 -6.32
N GLN A 175 -17.16 -3.56 -5.28
CA GLN A 175 -17.74 -3.46 -3.94
C GLN A 175 -17.27 -2.18 -3.25
N LYS A 176 -18.20 -1.40 -2.68
CA LYS A 176 -17.88 -0.22 -1.83
C LYS A 176 -16.84 -0.54 -0.75
N SER A 177 -16.84 -1.76 -0.22
CA SER A 177 -15.87 -2.21 0.79
C SER A 177 -14.43 -2.28 0.28
N SER A 178 -14.19 -2.22 -1.03
CA SER A 178 -12.87 -2.30 -1.66
C SER A 178 -12.40 -0.95 -2.24
N LEU A 179 -13.25 0.08 -2.15
CA LEU A 179 -12.99 1.41 -2.69
C LEU A 179 -12.49 2.32 -1.58
N PHE A 180 -11.36 2.99 -1.79
CA PHE A 180 -10.72 3.87 -0.81
C PHE A 180 -10.34 5.20 -1.45
N LEU A 181 -10.72 6.30 -0.81
CA LEU A 181 -10.30 7.65 -1.16
C LEU A 181 -9.06 7.99 -0.33
N PRO A 182 -7.88 8.21 -0.95
CA PRO A 182 -6.72 8.74 -0.25
C PRO A 182 -6.97 10.21 0.12
N ARG A 183 -7.14 10.49 1.41
CA ARG A 183 -7.34 11.85 1.93
C ARG A 183 -6.02 12.43 2.39
N VAL A 184 -5.80 13.71 2.08
CA VAL A 184 -4.72 14.51 2.67
C VAL A 184 -4.92 14.62 4.18
N LEU A 185 -3.81 14.80 4.90
CA LEU A 185 -3.83 15.01 6.34
C LEU A 185 -4.35 16.42 6.65
N ASP A 186 -5.04 16.58 7.77
CA ASP A 186 -5.44 17.89 8.28
C ASP A 186 -4.40 18.45 9.27
N ASN A 187 -4.61 19.69 9.74
CA ASN A 187 -3.68 20.35 10.67
C ASN A 187 -3.44 19.54 11.96
N LYS A 188 -4.48 18.87 12.49
CA LYS A 188 -4.36 18.06 13.71
C LYS A 188 -3.54 16.81 13.43
N ASP A 189 -3.72 16.17 12.28
CA ASP A 189 -2.88 15.05 11.87
C ASP A 189 -1.41 15.46 11.77
N HIS A 190 -1.11 16.60 11.15
CA HIS A 190 0.26 17.12 11.04
C HIS A 190 0.87 17.39 12.41
N GLU A 191 0.11 17.96 13.34
CA GLU A 191 0.53 18.16 14.72
C GLU A 191 0.87 16.83 15.41
N MET A 192 0.01 15.82 15.29
CA MET A 192 0.25 14.51 15.89
C MET A 192 1.49 13.82 15.31
N VAL A 193 1.74 13.99 14.01
CA VAL A 193 2.95 13.49 13.35
C VAL A 193 4.20 14.21 13.85
N ARG A 194 4.14 15.55 14.00
CA ARG A 194 5.23 16.33 14.56
C ARG A 194 5.56 15.85 15.98
N LEU A 195 4.55 15.73 16.83
CA LEU A 195 4.70 15.23 18.21
C LEU A 195 5.31 13.83 18.25
N PHE A 196 4.92 12.94 17.33
CA PHE A 196 5.49 11.59 17.26
C PHE A 196 6.99 11.58 16.99
N HIS A 197 7.49 12.54 16.21
CA HIS A 197 8.92 12.64 15.89
C HIS A 197 9.72 13.43 16.92
N THR A 198 9.14 14.47 17.54
CA THR A 198 9.86 15.38 18.45
C THR A 198 9.74 15.00 19.92
N ASN A 199 8.69 14.27 20.32
CA ASN A 199 8.41 13.96 21.72
C ASN A 199 8.50 12.46 21.98
N VAL A 200 9.60 12.05 22.61
CA VAL A 200 9.89 10.64 22.93
C VAL A 200 8.81 10.04 23.84
N ARG A 201 8.39 10.74 24.90
CA ARG A 201 7.36 10.26 25.83
C ARG A 201 6.03 10.01 25.13
N TYR A 202 5.65 10.89 24.22
CA TYR A 202 4.45 10.74 23.39
C TYR A 202 4.58 9.56 22.43
N ARG A 203 5.71 9.42 21.74
CA ARG A 203 5.98 8.26 20.87
C ARG A 203 5.88 6.93 21.63
N GLU A 204 6.50 6.85 22.81
CA GLU A 204 6.45 5.67 23.66
C GLU A 204 5.03 5.37 24.16
N SER A 205 4.23 6.39 24.51
CA SER A 205 2.86 6.18 24.96
C SER A 205 1.96 5.59 23.88
N ILE A 206 2.17 5.96 22.60
CA ILE A 206 1.44 5.39 21.47
C ILE A 206 1.85 3.95 21.17
N LEU A 207 3.13 3.62 21.33
CA LEU A 207 3.68 2.29 21.01
C LEU A 207 3.42 1.24 22.09
N LYS A 208 3.04 1.65 23.31
CA LYS A 208 2.67 0.71 24.38
C LYS A 208 1.44 -0.11 23.97
N VAL A 209 1.66 -1.39 23.69
CA VAL A 209 0.58 -2.36 23.47
C VAL A 209 -0.11 -2.62 24.83
N PRO A 210 -1.44 -2.46 24.95
CA PRO A 210 -2.13 -2.84 26.18
C PRO A 210 -1.93 -4.34 26.44
N SER A 211 -1.29 -4.67 27.57
CA SER A 211 -1.14 -6.06 28.01
C SER A 211 -2.52 -6.69 28.20
N LYS A 212 -2.73 -7.89 27.64
CA LYS A 212 -4.01 -8.63 27.67
C LYS A 212 -4.43 -9.09 29.08
N ASN A 213 -3.67 -8.79 30.13
CA ASN A 213 -3.87 -9.34 31.47
C ASN A 213 -4.94 -8.65 32.33
N HIS A 214 -5.65 -7.62 31.84
CA HIS A 214 -6.65 -6.91 32.65
C HIS A 214 -8.12 -7.28 32.41
N ARG A 215 -8.40 -8.27 31.53
CA ARG A 215 -9.79 -8.63 31.18
C ARG A 215 -10.34 -9.87 31.90
N ARG A 216 -9.68 -10.32 32.97
CA ARG A 216 -10.05 -11.54 33.73
C ARG A 216 -10.52 -11.32 35.18
N LYS A 217 -10.68 -10.07 35.65
CA LYS A 217 -11.07 -9.76 37.05
C LYS A 217 -12.40 -9.01 37.21
N ARG A 218 -13.35 -9.21 36.29
CA ARG A 218 -14.76 -8.84 36.52
C ARG A 218 -15.64 -9.92 35.89
N GLY A 219 -15.89 -10.96 36.68
CA GLY A 219 -16.83 -12.04 36.48
C GLY A 219 -17.26 -12.49 37.87
#